data_AF-A0A0U4AP42-F1
#
_entry.id   AF-A0A0U4AP42-F1
#
_cell.length_a   1.000
_cell.length_b   1.000
_cell.length_c   1.000
_cell.angle_alpha   90.00
_cell.angle_beta   90.00
_cell.angle_gamma   90.00
#
_symmetry.space_group_name_H-M   'P 1'
#
loop_
_entity.id
_entity.type
_entity.pdbx_description
1 polymer ?
#
loop_
_entity_poly.entity_id
_entity_poly.type
_entity_poly.pdbx_seq_one_letter_code
_entity_poly.pdbx_strand_id
1 'polypeptide(L)'
;MAATYVTNRVFNVPGKLADIPSMLCAFGFDEHSIHHHQDKYADFLSYLVTAPCFNRHLKPGDFVPVNQCVLKQKYGSRYVKDMLHNLTSTGVIECDGTADHRTGKSYGYRIAPDYVSKAVALSPFKPEVLAKRLDAWAALDLKGLRKERFLNRIHKDMKHLRIRHEAAHAHLDAIAAATGEFLFEHKFTLSVSHCPLKAYADLLDEAAAESPLIMLPERKEVAKRVRDAHKRGEFESTYYLVMQQSVRDALVANTIAVDMLRRLDTGLTQRPKVHRKIGRREEYFKEVDGEMVKKFRIVYYKDPTRQPHLARVYTFLTNLATHLRPFLYHVKHEDEVLVNLDIRNSQPFLLNVLLNHRYEGQQRPKDVRRYMRLTASGTFYELVARVHGLRAASSRERREFKSRFFGSVFFCKMEHTAGSQLGQWFMKHFPNVYELIAYNKREAYHNLAIEMQRIEANLVIDVVTTALQTKKIWCASIHDSIVCRPGDQEAVMAILADAFEQAAGIKPSIKPEPLK
;
A
#
# COMPACT_ATOMS: atom_id res chain seq x y z
N MET A 1 22.40 14.88 -36.49
CA MET A 1 22.60 14.21 -35.18
C MET A 1 21.24 13.76 -34.69
N ALA A 2 20.97 12.46 -34.73
CA ALA A 2 19.74 11.91 -34.17
C ALA A 2 19.74 12.19 -32.66
N ALA A 3 18.71 12.86 -32.16
CA ALA A 3 18.52 12.99 -30.73
C ALA A 3 18.38 11.57 -30.17
N THR A 4 19.41 11.10 -29.46
CA THR A 4 19.39 9.88 -28.67
C THR A 4 18.25 10.03 -27.67
N TYR A 5 17.08 9.46 -27.98
CA TYR A 5 16.07 9.27 -26.95
C TYR A 5 16.65 8.24 -26.00
N VAL A 6 16.93 8.62 -24.77
CA VAL A 6 17.22 7.69 -23.69
C VAL A 6 15.90 7.46 -22.96
N THR A 7 15.33 6.26 -23.05
CA THR A 7 14.26 5.89 -22.13
C THR A 7 14.89 5.58 -20.80
N ASN A 8 14.74 6.48 -19.85
CA ASN A 8 15.12 6.23 -18.46
C ASN A 8 14.21 5.18 -17.77
N ARG A 9 13.29 4.52 -18.49
CA ARG A 9 12.42 3.50 -17.91
C ARG A 9 13.12 2.15 -17.98
N VAL A 10 13.66 1.77 -16.83
CA VAL A 10 14.25 0.46 -16.59
C VAL A 10 13.15 -0.50 -16.11
N PHE A 11 13.12 -1.70 -16.67
CA PHE A 11 12.19 -2.77 -16.31
C PHE A 11 12.76 -3.63 -15.20
N ASN A 12 11.97 -3.93 -14.18
CA ASN A 12 12.39 -4.78 -13.07
C ASN A 12 11.99 -6.22 -13.37
N VAL A 13 12.91 -7.07 -13.80
CA VAL A 13 12.65 -8.49 -14.08
C VAL A 13 13.31 -9.38 -13.03
N PRO A 14 12.90 -10.64 -12.86
CA PRO A 14 13.62 -11.57 -11.99
C PRO A 14 15.09 -11.70 -12.42
N GLY A 15 16.04 -11.66 -11.50
CA GLY A 15 17.47 -11.73 -11.79
C GLY A 15 17.90 -12.99 -12.56
N LYS A 16 17.22 -14.13 -12.33
CA LYS A 16 17.40 -15.35 -13.13
C LYS A 16 17.01 -15.18 -14.61
N LEU A 17 16.26 -14.13 -14.94
CA LEU A 17 15.80 -13.76 -16.29
C LEU A 17 16.41 -12.44 -16.79
N ALA A 18 17.45 -11.91 -16.12
CA ALA A 18 18.06 -10.64 -16.49
C ALA A 18 18.54 -10.62 -17.95
N ASP A 19 18.91 -11.77 -18.49
CA ASP A 19 19.25 -11.95 -19.90
C ASP A 19 18.01 -12.36 -20.72
N ILE A 20 17.11 -11.39 -20.95
CA ILE A 20 15.93 -11.56 -21.79
C ILE A 20 16.29 -12.00 -23.22
N PRO A 21 17.36 -11.48 -23.87
CA PRO A 21 17.82 -11.99 -25.16
C PRO A 21 18.09 -13.49 -25.17
N SER A 22 18.86 -14.02 -24.21
CA SER A 22 19.13 -15.46 -24.15
C SER A 22 17.87 -16.28 -23.87
N MET A 23 16.96 -15.78 -23.03
CA MET A 23 15.66 -16.42 -22.81
C MET A 23 14.84 -16.52 -24.11
N LEU A 24 14.78 -15.44 -24.89
CA LEU A 24 14.07 -15.44 -26.17
C LEU A 24 14.76 -16.32 -27.22
N CYS A 25 16.09 -16.35 -27.24
CA CYS A 25 16.84 -17.28 -28.08
C CYS A 25 16.49 -18.73 -27.75
N ALA A 26 16.35 -19.08 -26.47
CA ALA A 26 15.92 -20.41 -26.03
C ALA A 26 14.46 -20.73 -26.43
N PHE A 27 13.63 -19.71 -26.63
CA PHE A 27 12.27 -19.87 -27.21
C PHE A 27 12.28 -20.02 -28.73
N GLY A 28 13.45 -20.03 -29.38
CA GLY A 28 13.60 -20.17 -30.83
C GLY A 28 13.49 -18.85 -31.60
N PHE A 29 13.67 -17.69 -30.94
CA PHE A 29 13.66 -16.40 -31.62
C PHE A 29 15.00 -16.16 -32.29
N ASP A 30 14.96 -15.73 -33.56
CA ASP A 30 16.14 -15.20 -34.24
C ASP A 30 16.52 -13.81 -33.69
N GLU A 31 17.73 -13.33 -34.03
CA GLU A 31 18.27 -12.06 -33.55
C GLU A 31 17.34 -10.87 -33.86
N HIS A 32 16.70 -10.87 -35.03
CA HIS A 32 15.76 -9.84 -35.43
C HIS A 32 14.51 -9.83 -34.53
N SER A 33 13.98 -11.01 -34.24
CA SER A 33 12.80 -11.22 -33.39
C SER A 33 13.12 -10.91 -31.93
N ILE A 34 14.28 -11.31 -31.41
CA ILE A 34 14.76 -10.93 -30.08
C ILE A 34 14.77 -9.41 -29.96
N HIS A 35 15.40 -8.73 -30.92
CA HIS A 35 15.46 -7.27 -30.95
C HIS A 35 14.06 -6.62 -31.03
N HIS A 36 13.10 -7.27 -31.69
CA HIS A 36 11.74 -6.77 -31.81
C HIS A 36 10.84 -7.07 -30.59
N HIS A 37 11.12 -8.11 -29.80
CA HIS A 37 10.17 -8.62 -28.79
C HIS A 37 10.60 -8.43 -27.34
N GLN A 38 11.89 -8.35 -27.05
CA GLN A 38 12.42 -8.29 -25.69
C GLN A 38 11.83 -7.18 -24.80
N ASP A 39 11.48 -6.03 -25.39
CA ASP A 39 10.87 -4.91 -24.68
C ASP A 39 9.49 -5.26 -24.09
N LYS A 40 8.68 -6.02 -24.83
CA LYS A 40 7.34 -6.46 -24.42
C LYS A 40 7.41 -7.49 -23.31
N TYR A 41 8.35 -8.43 -23.41
CA TYR A 41 8.59 -9.44 -22.37
C TYR A 41 9.10 -8.76 -21.10
N ALA A 42 10.08 -7.87 -21.21
CA ALA A 42 10.59 -7.10 -20.08
C ALA A 42 9.50 -6.25 -19.41
N ASP A 43 8.64 -5.56 -20.18
CA ASP A 43 7.54 -4.76 -19.66
C ASP A 43 6.46 -5.61 -18.97
N PHE A 44 6.10 -6.77 -19.54
CA PHE A 44 5.13 -7.68 -18.93
C PHE A 44 5.67 -8.34 -17.65
N LEU A 45 6.89 -8.85 -17.66
CA LEU A 45 7.55 -9.39 -16.47
C LEU A 45 7.70 -8.30 -15.40
N SER A 46 8.08 -7.09 -15.81
CA SER A 46 8.16 -5.95 -14.91
C SER A 46 6.81 -5.59 -14.31
N TYR A 47 5.70 -5.69 -15.05
CA TYR A 47 4.38 -5.50 -14.50
C TYR A 47 4.07 -6.55 -13.42
N LEU A 48 4.34 -7.84 -13.67
CA LEU A 48 4.08 -8.91 -12.70
C LEU A 48 4.91 -8.73 -11.42
N VAL A 49 6.16 -8.31 -11.57
CA VAL A 49 7.10 -8.06 -10.47
C VAL A 49 6.71 -6.81 -9.66
N THR A 50 6.25 -5.74 -10.33
CA THR A 50 5.98 -4.45 -9.68
C THR A 50 4.56 -4.30 -9.16
N ALA A 51 3.55 -4.93 -9.77
CA ALA A 51 2.15 -4.76 -9.39
C ALA A 51 1.86 -5.05 -7.90
N PRO A 52 2.45 -6.10 -7.27
CA PRO A 52 2.29 -6.33 -5.84
C PRO A 52 2.80 -5.20 -4.94
N CYS A 53 3.78 -4.41 -5.42
CA CYS A 53 4.33 -3.29 -4.66
C CYS A 53 3.35 -2.11 -4.58
N PHE A 54 2.44 -1.97 -5.54
CA PHE A 54 1.50 -0.84 -5.63
C PHE A 54 0.08 -1.19 -5.18
N ASN A 55 -0.25 -2.48 -5.13
CA ASN A 55 -1.54 -2.94 -4.69
C ASN A 55 -1.42 -3.69 -3.36
N ARG A 56 -1.84 -3.04 -2.28
CA ARG A 56 -1.87 -3.61 -0.91
C ARG A 56 -2.61 -4.95 -0.76
N HIS A 57 -3.45 -5.30 -1.73
CA HIS A 57 -4.20 -6.55 -1.74
C HIS A 57 -3.42 -7.70 -2.38
N LEU A 58 -2.27 -7.41 -2.99
CA LEU A 58 -1.38 -8.37 -3.62
C LEU A 58 -0.06 -8.43 -2.84
N LYS A 59 0.50 -9.63 -2.71
CA LYS A 59 1.82 -9.88 -2.14
C LYS A 59 2.79 -10.35 -3.23
N PRO A 60 4.11 -10.19 -3.05
CA PRO A 60 5.06 -10.83 -3.95
C PRO A 60 4.79 -12.34 -4.03
N GLY A 61 4.71 -12.86 -5.25
CA GLY A 61 4.35 -14.25 -5.52
C GLY A 61 2.84 -14.55 -5.64
N ASP A 62 1.96 -13.59 -5.37
CA ASP A 62 0.53 -13.74 -5.66
C ASP A 62 0.25 -13.66 -7.16
N PHE A 63 -0.87 -14.25 -7.59
CA PHE A 63 -1.38 -14.06 -8.94
C PHE A 63 -1.84 -12.61 -9.14
N VAL A 64 -1.16 -11.91 -10.03
CA VAL A 64 -1.50 -10.56 -10.44
C VAL A 64 -2.61 -10.64 -11.50
N PRO A 65 -3.79 -10.04 -11.27
CA PRO A 65 -4.85 -10.03 -12.27
C PRO A 65 -4.40 -9.20 -13.50
N VAL A 66 -4.54 -9.79 -14.68
CA VAL A 66 -4.17 -9.17 -15.96
C VAL A 66 -5.38 -9.11 -16.88
N ASN A 67 -5.87 -7.89 -17.12
CA ASN A 67 -6.95 -7.69 -18.06
C ASN A 67 -6.47 -7.99 -19.50
N GLN A 68 -7.02 -9.04 -20.10
CA GLN A 68 -6.63 -9.51 -21.43
C GLN A 68 -6.89 -8.49 -22.53
N CYS A 69 -7.93 -7.66 -22.41
CA CYS A 69 -8.21 -6.62 -23.40
C CYS A 69 -7.13 -5.53 -23.35
N VAL A 70 -6.75 -5.11 -22.14
CA VAL A 70 -5.67 -4.12 -21.94
C VAL A 70 -4.34 -4.67 -22.43
N LEU A 71 -4.02 -5.92 -22.11
CA LEU A 71 -2.79 -6.57 -22.55
C LEU A 71 -2.71 -6.65 -24.09
N LYS A 72 -3.79 -7.09 -24.75
CA LYS A 72 -3.88 -7.18 -26.22
C LYS A 72 -3.84 -5.82 -26.89
N GLN A 73 -4.44 -4.80 -26.30
CA GLN A 73 -4.33 -3.42 -26.78
C GLN A 73 -2.89 -2.89 -26.64
N LYS A 74 -2.22 -3.25 -25.55
CA LYS A 74 -0.88 -2.78 -25.19
C LYS A 74 0.22 -3.39 -26.09
N TYR A 75 0.18 -4.69 -26.33
CA TYR A 75 1.24 -5.39 -27.08
C TYR A 75 0.81 -5.89 -28.46
N GLY A 76 -0.49 -5.93 -28.76
CA GLY A 76 -1.06 -6.50 -29.98
C GLY A 76 -1.55 -7.94 -29.78
N SER A 77 -2.76 -8.26 -30.26
CA SER A 77 -3.45 -9.53 -29.96
C SER A 77 -2.67 -10.80 -30.33
N ARG A 78 -1.97 -10.78 -31.48
CA ARG A 78 -1.15 -11.92 -31.92
C ARG A 78 0.03 -12.15 -30.96
N TYR A 79 0.77 -11.09 -30.67
CA TYR A 79 1.95 -11.13 -29.82
C TYR A 79 1.67 -11.52 -28.37
N VAL A 80 0.53 -11.08 -27.83
CA VAL A 80 0.13 -11.48 -26.47
C VAL A 80 -0.09 -12.97 -26.35
N LYS A 81 -0.69 -13.58 -27.37
CA LYS A 81 -0.93 -15.03 -27.37
C LYS A 81 0.41 -15.78 -27.32
N ASP A 82 1.34 -15.40 -28.18
CA ASP A 82 2.66 -16.05 -28.28
C ASP A 82 3.50 -15.78 -27.02
N MET A 83 3.49 -14.56 -26.51
CA MET A 83 4.20 -14.19 -25.28
C MET A 83 3.71 -14.97 -24.06
N LEU A 84 2.39 -15.02 -23.85
CA LEU A 84 1.82 -15.78 -22.74
C LEU A 84 2.04 -17.28 -22.92
N HIS A 85 1.91 -17.79 -24.14
CA HIS A 85 2.20 -19.20 -24.43
C HIS A 85 3.65 -19.55 -24.09
N ASN A 86 4.63 -18.81 -24.62
CA ASN A 86 6.05 -19.06 -24.39
C ASN A 86 6.38 -19.01 -22.90
N LEU A 87 5.95 -17.96 -22.18
CA LEU A 87 6.25 -17.82 -20.76
C LEU A 87 5.59 -18.90 -19.89
N THR A 88 4.40 -19.39 -20.27
CA THR A 88 3.71 -20.46 -19.52
C THR A 88 4.22 -21.84 -19.86
N SER A 89 4.50 -22.13 -21.13
CA SER A 89 4.98 -23.46 -21.58
C SER A 89 6.39 -23.74 -21.09
N THR A 90 7.24 -22.71 -20.92
CA THR A 90 8.57 -22.85 -20.34
C THR A 90 8.59 -22.74 -18.82
N GLY A 91 7.42 -22.61 -18.18
CA GLY A 91 7.30 -22.51 -16.73
C GLY A 91 7.92 -21.24 -16.12
N VAL A 92 8.12 -20.18 -16.91
CA VAL A 92 8.63 -18.89 -16.41
C VAL A 92 7.55 -18.15 -15.61
N ILE A 93 6.30 -18.26 -16.05
CA ILE A 93 5.12 -17.75 -15.34
C ILE A 93 4.09 -18.85 -15.15
N GLU A 94 3.27 -18.71 -14.12
CA GLU A 94 2.09 -19.54 -13.90
C GLU A 94 0.80 -18.73 -14.15
N CYS A 95 -0.26 -19.40 -14.57
CA CYS A 95 -1.60 -18.83 -14.76
C CYS A 95 -2.58 -19.49 -13.78
N ASP A 96 -3.45 -18.70 -13.15
CA ASP A 96 -4.45 -19.21 -12.22
C ASP A 96 -5.61 -19.97 -12.89
N GLY A 97 -5.63 -19.99 -14.23
CA GLY A 97 -6.61 -20.69 -15.06
C GLY A 97 -8.06 -20.23 -14.89
N THR A 98 -8.33 -19.22 -14.06
CA THR A 98 -9.69 -18.90 -13.59
C THR A 98 -10.08 -17.46 -13.94
N ALA A 99 -10.70 -17.31 -15.11
CA ALA A 99 -11.38 -16.07 -15.51
C ALA A 99 -12.90 -16.22 -15.38
N ASP A 100 -13.57 -15.15 -14.98
CA ASP A 100 -15.03 -15.12 -14.91
C ASP A 100 -15.56 -13.80 -15.47
N HIS A 101 -16.24 -13.92 -16.62
CA HIS A 101 -16.82 -12.79 -17.34
C HIS A 101 -18.04 -12.19 -16.62
N ARG A 102 -18.72 -12.91 -15.73
CA ARG A 102 -19.89 -12.44 -14.97
C ARG A 102 -19.48 -11.60 -13.76
N THR A 103 -18.41 -12.00 -13.06
CA THR A 103 -17.85 -11.24 -11.93
C THR A 103 -16.81 -10.21 -12.35
N GLY A 104 -16.35 -10.26 -13.61
CA GLY A 104 -15.29 -9.38 -14.13
C GLY A 104 -13.88 -9.81 -13.72
N LYS A 105 -13.72 -11.03 -13.19
CA LYS A 105 -12.42 -11.59 -12.80
C LYS A 105 -11.57 -11.87 -14.05
N SER A 106 -10.40 -11.24 -14.11
CA SER A 106 -9.40 -11.47 -15.17
C SER A 106 -8.46 -12.61 -14.79
N TYR A 107 -7.84 -13.27 -15.78
CA TYR A 107 -6.77 -14.25 -15.54
C TYR A 107 -5.67 -13.65 -14.68
N GLY A 108 -5.26 -14.39 -13.67
CA GLY A 108 -4.12 -14.07 -12.81
C GLY A 108 -2.84 -14.70 -13.33
N TYR A 109 -1.74 -13.96 -13.30
CA TYR A 109 -0.40 -14.46 -13.64
C TYR A 109 0.59 -14.15 -12.53
N ARG A 110 1.57 -15.03 -12.31
CA ARG A 110 2.71 -14.79 -11.39
C ARG A 110 4.01 -15.32 -11.97
N ILE A 111 5.13 -14.80 -11.49
CA ILE A 111 6.44 -15.42 -11.73
C ILE A 111 6.45 -16.79 -11.05
N ALA A 112 6.87 -17.83 -11.78
CA ALA A 112 6.92 -19.18 -11.24
C ALA A 112 7.97 -19.26 -10.10
N PRO A 113 7.74 -20.08 -9.05
CA PRO A 113 8.61 -20.14 -7.86
C PRO A 113 10.09 -20.32 -8.18
N ASP A 114 10.43 -21.13 -9.18
CA ASP A 114 11.81 -21.39 -9.59
C ASP A 114 12.51 -20.16 -10.17
N TYR A 115 11.77 -19.19 -10.66
CA TYR A 115 12.29 -17.96 -11.25
C TYR A 115 12.22 -16.76 -10.28
N VAL A 116 11.55 -16.89 -9.12
CA VAL A 116 11.51 -15.84 -8.11
C VAL A 116 12.92 -15.57 -7.58
N SER A 117 13.41 -14.34 -7.78
CA SER A 117 14.77 -13.90 -7.46
C SER A 117 14.82 -12.38 -7.24
N LYS A 118 15.95 -11.83 -6.75
CA LYS A 118 16.16 -10.37 -6.63
C LYS A 118 15.85 -9.74 -7.99
N ALA A 119 14.98 -8.72 -8.00
CA ALA A 119 14.64 -8.04 -9.24
C ALA A 119 15.87 -7.26 -9.74
N VAL A 120 16.15 -7.38 -11.04
CA VAL A 120 17.23 -6.68 -11.72
C VAL A 120 16.63 -5.71 -12.72
N ALA A 121 17.22 -4.53 -12.79
CA ALA A 121 16.76 -3.44 -13.62
C ALA A 121 17.39 -3.56 -15.03
N LEU A 122 16.57 -3.72 -16.07
CA LEU A 122 16.97 -3.78 -17.48
C LEU A 122 16.57 -2.55 -18.29
N SER A 123 17.49 -2.09 -19.15
CA SER A 123 17.22 -1.02 -20.12
C SER A 123 16.82 -1.63 -21.47
N PRO A 124 15.71 -1.22 -22.08
CA PRO A 124 15.28 -1.77 -23.37
C PRO A 124 16.14 -1.25 -24.54
N PHE A 125 16.34 -2.11 -25.54
CA PHE A 125 17.14 -1.83 -26.74
C PHE A 125 16.49 -0.83 -27.73
N LYS A 126 15.18 -0.56 -27.62
CA LYS A 126 14.48 0.47 -28.43
C LYS A 126 13.90 1.58 -27.56
N PRO A 127 14.74 2.50 -27.08
CA PRO A 127 14.28 3.62 -26.29
C PRO A 127 13.18 4.43 -26.98
N GLU A 128 13.38 4.85 -28.23
CA GLU A 128 12.55 5.86 -28.90
C GLU A 128 11.06 5.46 -29.04
N VAL A 129 10.79 4.24 -29.50
CA VAL A 129 9.43 3.76 -29.80
C VAL A 129 8.67 3.42 -28.53
N LEU A 130 9.35 2.80 -27.58
CA LEU A 130 8.79 2.46 -26.28
C LEU A 130 8.60 3.73 -25.44
N ALA A 131 9.56 4.67 -25.42
CA ALA A 131 9.41 6.02 -24.83
C ALA A 131 8.11 6.64 -25.28
N LYS A 132 7.93 6.75 -26.60
CA LYS A 132 6.80 7.45 -27.19
C LYS A 132 5.46 6.81 -26.83
N ARG A 133 5.38 5.48 -26.75
CA ARG A 133 4.17 4.76 -26.33
C ARG A 133 3.91 4.90 -24.83
N LEU A 134 4.97 4.87 -24.02
CA LEU A 134 4.89 4.99 -22.57
C LEU A 134 4.59 6.43 -22.12
N ASP A 135 5.18 7.43 -22.75
CA ASP A 135 4.88 8.85 -22.55
C ASP A 135 3.43 9.13 -22.92
N ALA A 136 2.93 8.51 -24.00
CA ALA A 136 1.52 8.58 -24.37
C ALA A 136 0.60 7.95 -23.31
N TRP A 137 0.98 6.83 -22.69
CA TRP A 137 0.20 6.20 -21.61
C TRP A 137 0.27 6.96 -20.30
N ALA A 138 1.47 7.40 -19.88
CA ALA A 138 1.63 8.26 -18.71
C ALA A 138 0.82 9.56 -18.87
N ALA A 139 0.78 10.14 -20.08
CA ALA A 139 -0.05 11.30 -20.40
C ALA A 139 -1.56 11.02 -20.37
N LEU A 140 -1.99 9.77 -20.60
CA LEU A 140 -3.38 9.33 -20.47
C LEU A 140 -3.76 9.10 -19.01
N ASP A 141 -2.92 8.43 -18.20
CA ASP A 141 -3.13 8.24 -16.75
C ASP A 141 -3.20 9.59 -16.01
N LEU A 142 -2.35 10.55 -16.39
CA LEU A 142 -2.37 11.92 -15.87
C LEU A 142 -3.59 12.73 -16.32
N LYS A 143 -4.26 12.39 -17.42
CA LYS A 143 -5.48 13.07 -17.90
C LYS A 143 -6.70 12.71 -17.04
N GLY A 144 -6.71 11.51 -16.46
CA GLY A 144 -7.70 11.09 -15.49
C GLY A 144 -7.63 11.82 -14.16
N LEU A 145 -6.40 11.92 -13.65
CA LEU A 145 -6.05 12.73 -12.47
C LEU A 145 -6.49 14.20 -12.62
N ARG A 146 -6.48 14.78 -13.83
CA ARG A 146 -6.83 16.18 -14.12
C ARG A 146 -8.27 16.61 -13.82
N LYS A 147 -9.22 15.69 -13.61
CA LYS A 147 -10.60 16.07 -13.25
C LYS A 147 -10.75 16.47 -11.77
N GLU A 148 -9.90 15.96 -10.87
CA GLU A 148 -9.86 16.38 -9.47
C GLU A 148 -8.64 17.27 -9.21
N ARG A 149 -8.86 18.59 -9.05
CA ARG A 149 -7.80 19.55 -8.64
C ARG A 149 -7.02 19.06 -7.41
N PHE A 150 -7.70 18.32 -6.53
CA PHE A 150 -7.19 17.73 -5.32
C PHE A 150 -6.07 16.68 -5.55
N LEU A 151 -6.35 15.59 -6.26
CA LEU A 151 -5.36 14.52 -6.50
C LEU A 151 -4.14 14.99 -7.31
N ASN A 152 -4.31 15.98 -8.20
CA ASN A 152 -3.17 16.59 -8.90
C ASN A 152 -2.20 17.29 -7.95
N ARG A 153 -2.71 17.86 -6.84
CA ARG A 153 -1.87 18.55 -5.86
C ARG A 153 -1.11 17.56 -4.99
N ILE A 154 -1.78 16.52 -4.48
CA ILE A 154 -1.09 15.41 -3.80
C ILE A 154 0.01 14.83 -4.70
N HIS A 155 -0.31 14.57 -5.97
CA HIS A 155 0.68 14.07 -6.91
C HIS A 155 1.86 15.04 -7.10
N LYS A 156 1.61 16.36 -7.15
CA LYS A 156 2.67 17.37 -7.22
C LYS A 156 3.54 17.36 -5.97
N ASP A 157 2.95 17.25 -4.79
CA ASP A 157 3.69 17.18 -3.53
C ASP A 157 4.55 15.91 -3.47
N MET A 158 4.04 14.77 -3.96
CA MET A 158 4.81 13.52 -4.06
C MET A 158 6.02 13.63 -5.01
N LYS A 159 5.96 14.46 -6.04
CA LYS A 159 7.11 14.66 -6.95
C LYS A 159 8.31 15.30 -6.27
N HIS A 160 8.13 15.91 -5.10
CA HIS A 160 9.23 16.49 -4.33
C HIS A 160 9.89 15.51 -3.37
N LEU A 161 9.41 14.26 -3.26
CA LEU A 161 10.04 13.22 -2.45
C LEU A 161 11.01 12.37 -3.28
N ARG A 162 12.23 12.20 -2.77
CA ARG A 162 13.22 11.24 -3.29
C ARG A 162 13.71 10.35 -2.16
N ILE A 163 14.43 9.30 -2.52
CA ILE A 163 15.09 8.39 -1.59
C ILE A 163 16.59 8.41 -1.79
N ARG A 164 17.36 8.35 -0.72
CA ARG A 164 18.81 8.13 -0.75
C ARG A 164 19.07 6.72 -1.25
N HIS A 165 19.17 6.57 -2.57
CA HIS A 165 19.11 5.29 -3.29
C HIS A 165 20.16 4.27 -2.81
N GLU A 166 21.43 4.67 -2.76
CA GLU A 166 22.53 3.78 -2.34
C GLU A 166 22.40 3.35 -0.88
N ALA A 167 22.12 4.31 0.02
CA ALA A 167 21.93 4.03 1.44
C ALA A 167 20.71 3.12 1.70
N ALA A 168 19.61 3.32 0.97
CA ALA A 168 18.43 2.48 1.06
C ALA A 168 18.69 1.05 0.58
N HIS A 169 19.42 0.86 -0.54
CA HIS A 169 19.80 -0.48 -1.01
C HIS A 169 20.75 -1.17 -0.05
N ALA A 170 21.77 -0.47 0.44
CA ALA A 170 22.69 -1.01 1.44
C ALA A 170 21.94 -1.45 2.71
N HIS A 171 20.94 -0.67 3.14
CA HIS A 171 20.08 -1.04 4.27
C HIS A 171 19.25 -2.29 4.00
N LEU A 172 18.67 -2.44 2.80
CA LEU A 172 17.92 -3.62 2.42
C LEU A 172 18.77 -4.89 2.38
N ASP A 173 19.96 -4.80 1.80
CA ASP A 173 20.90 -5.92 1.74
C ASP A 173 21.38 -6.30 3.16
N ALA A 174 21.61 -5.32 4.05
CA ALA A 174 21.94 -5.57 5.45
C ALA A 174 20.80 -6.25 6.23
N ILE A 175 19.54 -5.83 6.03
CA ILE A 175 18.36 -6.51 6.62
C ILE A 175 18.29 -7.96 6.14
N ALA A 176 18.44 -8.19 4.83
CA ALA A 176 18.33 -9.52 4.25
C ALA A 176 19.44 -10.46 4.76
N ALA A 177 20.67 -9.96 4.89
CA ALA A 177 21.80 -10.70 5.45
C ALA A 177 21.55 -11.06 6.92
N ALA A 178 21.31 -10.06 7.78
CA ALA A 178 21.10 -10.27 9.21
C ALA A 178 19.90 -11.18 9.50
N THR A 179 18.78 -10.97 8.80
CA THR A 179 17.60 -11.83 8.97
C THR A 179 17.84 -13.24 8.43
N GLY A 180 18.61 -13.39 7.35
CA GLY A 180 18.96 -14.68 6.78
C GLY A 180 19.84 -15.52 7.71
N GLU A 181 20.84 -14.89 8.32
CA GLU A 181 21.74 -15.49 9.30
C GLU A 181 20.97 -15.92 10.56
N PHE A 182 20.18 -15.00 11.14
CA PHE A 182 19.32 -15.30 12.28
C PHE A 182 18.40 -16.51 12.03
N LEU A 183 17.75 -16.57 10.87
CA LEU A 183 16.89 -17.70 10.52
C LEU A 183 17.67 -19.02 10.38
N PHE A 184 18.90 -18.96 9.87
CA PHE A 184 19.75 -20.13 9.70
C PHE A 184 20.17 -20.72 11.05
N GLU A 185 20.56 -19.87 12.01
CA GLU A 185 20.87 -20.30 13.38
C GLU A 185 19.66 -20.95 14.06
N HIS A 186 18.46 -20.42 13.80
CA HIS A 186 17.20 -20.94 14.34
C HIS A 186 16.56 -22.04 13.48
N LYS A 187 17.26 -22.58 12.47
CA LYS A 187 16.70 -23.52 11.49
C LYS A 187 16.07 -24.74 12.15
N PHE A 188 16.75 -25.35 13.13
CA PHE A 188 16.23 -26.54 13.80
C PHE A 188 14.92 -26.26 14.54
N THR A 189 14.85 -25.14 15.26
CA THR A 189 13.66 -24.70 16.01
C THR A 189 12.50 -24.32 15.08
N LEU A 190 12.81 -23.75 13.91
CA LEU A 190 11.83 -23.26 12.93
C LEU A 190 11.42 -24.30 11.89
N SER A 191 12.07 -25.48 11.85
CA SER A 191 11.73 -26.58 10.95
C SER A 191 10.49 -27.35 11.43
N VAL A 192 9.43 -26.62 11.74
CA VAL A 192 8.16 -27.12 12.26
C VAL A 192 6.98 -26.62 11.40
N SER A 193 5.90 -27.39 11.35
CA SER A 193 4.65 -26.99 10.69
C SER A 193 3.78 -26.06 11.55
N HIS A 194 4.04 -26.01 12.85
CA HIS A 194 3.34 -25.17 13.81
C HIS A 194 4.30 -24.54 14.81
N CYS A 195 4.28 -23.21 14.92
CA CYS A 195 4.99 -22.47 15.96
C CYS A 195 3.97 -21.87 16.96
N PRO A 196 4.04 -22.20 18.26
CA PRO A 196 3.21 -21.60 19.29
C PRO A 196 3.35 -20.07 19.38
N LEU A 197 2.31 -19.37 19.86
CA LEU A 197 2.34 -17.91 19.97
C LEU A 197 3.48 -17.42 20.89
N LYS A 198 3.67 -18.08 22.02
CA LYS A 198 4.72 -17.75 22.99
C LYS A 198 6.12 -17.94 22.39
N ALA A 199 6.39 -19.11 21.81
CA ALA A 199 7.68 -19.39 21.17
C ALA A 199 8.03 -18.37 20.07
N TYR A 200 7.04 -17.96 19.27
CA TYR A 200 7.27 -16.92 18.26
C TYR A 200 7.50 -15.54 18.86
N ALA A 201 6.85 -15.23 19.98
CA ALA A 201 7.09 -13.98 20.70
C ALA A 201 8.49 -13.96 21.31
N ASP A 202 8.96 -15.06 21.88
CA ASP A 202 10.31 -15.20 22.41
C ASP A 202 11.35 -15.00 21.29
N LEU A 203 11.14 -15.64 20.12
CA LEU A 203 11.97 -15.45 18.92
C LEU A 203 12.02 -13.99 18.43
N LEU A 204 10.91 -13.26 18.50
CA LEU A 204 10.86 -11.85 18.14
C LEU A 204 11.63 -10.97 19.13
N ASP A 205 11.64 -11.32 20.42
CA ASP A 205 12.42 -10.61 21.43
C ASP A 205 13.91 -10.85 21.26
N GLU A 206 14.29 -12.10 20.97
CA GLU A 206 15.66 -12.49 20.64
C GLU A 206 16.19 -11.73 19.41
N ALA A 207 15.45 -11.77 18.31
CA ALA A 207 15.78 -11.01 17.09
C ALA A 207 15.95 -9.50 17.36
N ALA A 208 15.05 -8.91 18.15
CA ALA A 208 15.10 -7.50 18.48
C ALA A 208 16.25 -7.13 19.43
N ALA A 209 16.67 -8.05 20.29
CA ALA A 209 17.79 -7.87 21.20
C ALA A 209 19.13 -7.99 20.47
N GLU A 210 19.21 -8.87 19.46
CA GLU A 210 20.43 -9.10 18.68
C GLU A 210 20.71 -7.96 17.71
N SER A 211 19.73 -7.56 16.89
CA SER A 211 19.94 -6.46 15.94
C SER A 211 18.64 -5.82 15.45
N PRO A 212 18.57 -4.49 15.33
CA PRO A 212 17.42 -3.80 14.74
C PRO A 212 17.24 -4.10 13.23
N LEU A 213 18.23 -4.74 12.58
CA LEU A 213 18.16 -5.16 11.18
C LEU A 213 17.44 -6.50 10.99
N ILE A 214 17.23 -7.28 12.05
CA ILE A 214 16.55 -8.58 11.95
C ILE A 214 15.04 -8.33 11.89
N MET A 215 14.45 -8.55 10.71
CA MET A 215 13.04 -8.27 10.45
C MET A 215 12.27 -9.55 10.10
N LEU A 216 11.68 -10.16 11.12
CA LEU A 216 10.86 -11.36 10.94
C LEU A 216 9.46 -11.03 10.42
N PRO A 217 8.87 -11.88 9.55
CA PRO A 217 7.49 -11.71 9.07
C PRO A 217 6.46 -11.86 10.20
N GLU A 218 5.19 -11.57 9.95
CA GLU A 218 4.16 -11.80 10.95
C GLU A 218 3.83 -13.30 11.10
N ARG A 219 3.79 -13.82 12.34
CA ARG A 219 3.42 -15.23 12.62
C ARG A 219 2.16 -15.67 11.90
N LYS A 220 1.11 -14.85 11.90
CA LYS A 220 -0.19 -15.20 11.29
C LYS A 220 -0.05 -15.44 9.79
N GLU A 221 0.79 -14.67 9.12
CA GLU A 221 1.05 -14.78 7.69
C GLU A 221 1.92 -16.01 7.37
N VAL A 222 2.96 -16.25 8.17
CA VAL A 222 3.76 -17.48 8.08
C VAL A 222 2.87 -18.72 8.27
N ALA A 223 2.08 -18.74 9.34
CA ALA A 223 1.17 -19.83 9.65
C ALA A 223 0.13 -20.06 8.54
N LYS A 224 -0.36 -18.98 7.92
CA LYS A 224 -1.29 -19.07 6.78
C LYS A 224 -0.62 -19.72 5.57
N ARG A 225 0.57 -19.24 5.19
CA ARG A 225 1.35 -19.78 4.06
C ARG A 225 1.68 -21.26 4.25
N VAL A 226 2.12 -21.67 5.45
CA VAL A 226 2.36 -23.09 5.77
C VAL A 226 1.09 -23.92 5.60
N ARG A 227 -0.04 -23.48 6.17
CA ARG A 227 -1.33 -24.18 6.02
C ARG A 227 -1.78 -24.28 4.57
N ASP A 228 -1.63 -23.20 3.79
CA ASP A 228 -2.04 -23.17 2.39
C ASP A 228 -1.14 -24.07 1.53
N ALA A 229 0.16 -24.18 1.85
CA ALA A 229 1.08 -25.13 1.23
C ALA A 229 0.70 -26.58 1.53
N HIS A 230 0.42 -26.91 2.79
CA HIS A 230 -0.02 -28.25 3.18
C HIS A 230 -1.34 -28.65 2.51
N LYS A 231 -2.27 -27.69 2.32
CA LYS A 231 -3.49 -27.92 1.53
C LYS A 231 -3.23 -28.26 0.06
N ARG A 232 -2.10 -27.83 -0.50
CA ARG A 232 -1.65 -28.18 -1.85
C ARG A 232 -0.82 -29.47 -1.90
N GLY A 233 -0.60 -30.13 -0.77
CA GLY A 233 0.23 -31.34 -0.68
C GLY A 233 1.72 -31.09 -0.44
N GLU A 234 2.15 -29.84 -0.26
CA GLU A 234 3.55 -29.43 -0.02
C GLU A 234 3.91 -29.60 1.47
N PHE A 235 3.88 -30.83 1.99
CA PHE A 235 4.03 -31.10 3.43
C PHE A 235 5.42 -30.77 3.99
N GLU A 236 6.47 -30.68 3.16
CA GLU A 236 7.79 -30.20 3.59
C GLU A 236 7.83 -28.72 3.97
N SER A 237 6.78 -27.95 3.68
CA SER A 237 6.71 -26.53 4.03
C SER A 237 6.72 -26.33 5.56
N THR A 238 7.80 -25.73 6.06
CA THR A 238 7.99 -25.38 7.48
C THR A 238 7.96 -23.87 7.70
N TYR A 239 7.90 -23.44 8.97
CA TYR A 239 8.07 -22.03 9.34
C TYR A 239 9.39 -21.47 8.81
N TYR A 240 10.50 -22.21 8.92
CA TYR A 240 11.80 -21.81 8.39
C TYR A 240 11.74 -21.49 6.89
N LEU A 241 11.25 -22.42 6.07
CA LEU A 241 11.19 -22.24 4.61
C LEU A 241 10.29 -21.07 4.21
N VAL A 242 9.12 -20.96 4.85
CA VAL A 242 8.17 -19.87 4.59
C VAL A 242 8.73 -18.51 5.03
N MET A 243 9.45 -18.46 6.15
CA MET A 243 10.09 -17.23 6.63
C MET A 243 11.22 -16.81 5.69
N GLN A 244 12.09 -17.73 5.27
CA GLN A 244 13.13 -17.43 4.27
C GLN A 244 12.53 -16.89 2.97
N GLN A 245 11.45 -17.51 2.47
CA GLN A 245 10.77 -17.01 1.28
C GLN A 245 10.19 -15.61 1.51
N SER A 246 9.59 -15.36 2.68
CA SER A 246 9.02 -14.06 3.01
C SER A 246 10.07 -12.94 3.10
N VAL A 247 11.28 -13.25 3.57
CA VAL A 247 12.41 -12.30 3.58
C VAL A 247 12.84 -11.97 2.15
N ARG A 248 12.96 -12.98 1.27
CA ARG A 248 13.28 -12.77 -0.16
C ARG A 248 12.21 -11.93 -0.87
N ASP A 249 10.94 -12.26 -0.64
CA ASP A 249 9.79 -11.53 -1.18
C ASP A 249 9.81 -10.05 -0.75
N ALA A 250 10.09 -9.78 0.53
CA ALA A 250 10.19 -8.43 1.08
C ALA A 250 11.38 -7.66 0.49
N LEU A 251 12.55 -8.29 0.35
CA LEU A 251 13.73 -7.68 -0.28
C LEU A 251 13.41 -7.25 -1.72
N VAL A 252 12.81 -8.13 -2.52
CA VAL A 252 12.41 -7.84 -3.90
C VAL A 252 11.45 -6.64 -3.95
N ALA A 253 10.37 -6.69 -3.17
CA ALA A 253 9.36 -5.63 -3.17
C ALA A 253 9.95 -4.27 -2.79
N ASN A 254 10.80 -4.25 -1.77
CA ASN A 254 11.42 -3.02 -1.28
C ASN A 254 12.49 -2.48 -2.23
N THR A 255 13.29 -3.34 -2.86
CA THR A 255 14.28 -2.97 -3.90
C THR A 255 13.58 -2.23 -5.04
N ILE A 256 12.47 -2.79 -5.53
CA ILE A 256 11.64 -2.17 -6.58
C ILE A 256 11.11 -0.81 -6.14
N ALA A 257 10.61 -0.71 -4.91
CA ALA A 257 10.09 0.55 -4.37
C ALA A 257 11.17 1.64 -4.33
N VAL A 258 12.39 1.31 -3.89
CA VAL A 258 13.55 2.21 -3.86
C VAL A 258 13.93 2.67 -5.27
N ASP A 259 14.02 1.74 -6.23
CA ASP A 259 14.40 2.06 -7.61
C ASP A 259 13.39 2.97 -8.32
N MET A 260 12.10 2.82 -8.01
CA MET A 260 11.05 3.64 -8.60
C MET A 260 11.05 5.06 -8.03
N LEU A 261 11.37 5.25 -6.74
CA LEU A 261 11.49 6.57 -6.12
C LEU A 261 12.63 7.41 -6.68
N ARG A 262 13.75 6.79 -7.06
CA ARG A 262 14.88 7.48 -7.71
C ARG A 262 14.45 8.22 -8.99
N ARG A 263 13.40 7.73 -9.67
CA ARG A 263 13.01 8.18 -11.02
C ARG A 263 11.88 9.18 -11.08
N LEU A 264 11.37 9.65 -9.94
CA LEU A 264 10.28 10.62 -9.92
C LEU A 264 10.63 11.98 -10.59
N ASP A 265 11.92 12.27 -10.89
CA ASP A 265 12.37 13.47 -11.63
C ASP A 265 12.92 13.24 -13.05
N THR A 266 13.09 12.01 -13.53
CA THR A 266 13.95 11.74 -14.71
C THR A 266 13.32 12.07 -16.07
N GLY A 267 12.36 12.99 -16.14
CA GLY A 267 11.78 13.44 -17.42
C GLY A 267 10.73 12.49 -18.03
N LEU A 268 10.57 11.26 -17.53
CA LEU A 268 9.50 10.31 -17.90
C LEU A 268 8.08 10.81 -17.53
N THR A 269 7.98 11.97 -16.88
CA THR A 269 6.72 12.67 -16.57
C THR A 269 6.64 14.08 -17.18
N GLN A 270 7.58 14.47 -18.05
CA GLN A 270 7.52 15.75 -18.75
C GLN A 270 6.53 15.71 -19.93
N ARG A 271 5.79 16.81 -20.06
CA ARG A 271 4.53 16.94 -20.82
C ARG A 271 4.77 17.10 -22.33
N PRO A 272 4.13 16.30 -23.20
CA PRO A 272 3.88 16.73 -24.57
C PRO A 272 2.70 17.71 -24.61
N LYS A 273 2.90 18.84 -25.30
CA LYS A 273 1.83 19.79 -25.65
C LYS A 273 0.93 19.12 -26.70
N VAL A 274 -0.35 19.50 -26.70
CA VAL A 274 -1.41 19.18 -27.70
C VAL A 274 -2.39 18.04 -27.31
N HIS A 275 -3.67 18.43 -27.30
CA HIS A 275 -4.83 17.69 -26.81
C HIS A 275 -5.58 16.95 -27.93
N ARG A 276 -6.15 15.78 -27.61
CA ARG A 276 -7.53 15.39 -27.96
C ARG A 276 -8.11 14.50 -26.84
N LYS A 277 -9.43 14.59 -26.59
CA LYS A 277 -10.17 13.68 -25.69
C LYS A 277 -10.44 12.37 -26.44
N ILE A 278 -10.17 11.22 -25.83
CA ILE A 278 -10.48 9.90 -26.41
C ILE A 278 -11.75 9.39 -25.73
N GLY A 279 -12.83 9.29 -26.50
CA GLY A 279 -14.01 8.49 -26.17
C GLY A 279 -14.18 7.43 -27.26
N ARG A 280 -14.58 6.22 -26.89
CA ARG A 280 -14.94 5.17 -27.85
C ARG A 280 -16.37 5.44 -28.34
N ARG A 281 -16.55 5.67 -29.63
CA ARG A 281 -17.88 5.67 -30.26
C ARG A 281 -18.34 4.22 -30.37
N GLU A 282 -19.38 3.87 -29.63
CA GLU A 282 -20.05 2.57 -29.70
C GLU A 282 -21.31 2.71 -30.55
N GLU A 283 -21.43 1.85 -31.55
CA GLU A 283 -22.62 1.72 -32.38
C GLU A 283 -23.48 0.59 -31.81
N TYR A 284 -24.78 0.82 -31.65
CA TYR A 284 -25.72 -0.22 -31.24
C TYR A 284 -27.02 -0.07 -32.01
N PHE A 285 -27.70 -1.18 -32.24
CA PHE A 285 -29.02 -1.19 -32.86
C PHE A 285 -30.06 -1.22 -31.75
N LYS A 286 -31.09 -0.38 -31.89
CA LYS A 286 -32.25 -0.37 -30.99
C LYS A 286 -33.49 -0.49 -31.86
N GLU A 287 -34.37 -1.41 -31.49
CA GLU A 287 -35.69 -1.52 -32.10
C GLU A 287 -36.51 -0.29 -31.74
N VAL A 288 -37.00 0.40 -32.76
CA VAL A 288 -37.93 1.52 -32.66
C VAL A 288 -39.03 1.25 -33.67
N ASP A 289 -40.25 1.07 -33.19
CA ASP A 289 -41.44 0.80 -34.00
C ASP A 289 -41.29 -0.40 -34.98
N GLY A 290 -40.69 -1.49 -34.49
CA GLY A 290 -40.51 -2.73 -35.26
C GLY A 290 -39.33 -2.73 -36.23
N GLU A 291 -38.60 -1.62 -36.37
CA GLU A 291 -37.39 -1.54 -37.19
C GLU A 291 -36.12 -1.33 -36.35
N MET A 292 -35.04 -1.99 -36.77
CA MET A 292 -33.73 -1.91 -36.08
C MET A 292 -32.94 -0.70 -36.55
N VAL A 293 -32.96 0.37 -35.75
CA VAL A 293 -32.28 1.63 -36.08
C VAL A 293 -30.88 1.68 -35.46
N LYS A 294 -29.87 1.99 -36.28
CA LYS A 294 -28.47 2.15 -35.85
C LYS A 294 -28.29 3.47 -35.10
N LYS A 295 -27.87 3.41 -33.83
CA LYS A 295 -27.57 4.57 -32.97
C LYS A 295 -26.12 4.55 -32.52
N PHE A 296 -25.65 5.69 -31.99
CA PHE A 296 -24.28 5.84 -31.48
C PHE A 296 -24.30 6.44 -30.08
N ARG A 297 -23.39 5.96 -29.22
CA ARG A 297 -23.03 6.60 -27.96
C ARG A 297 -21.52 6.72 -27.83
N ILE A 298 -21.04 7.67 -27.04
CA ILE A 298 -19.61 7.82 -26.74
C ILE A 298 -19.35 7.35 -25.31
N VAL A 299 -18.52 6.31 -25.16
CA VAL A 299 -18.12 5.73 -23.88
C VAL A 299 -16.69 6.17 -23.55
N TYR A 300 -16.51 6.77 -22.38
CA TYR A 300 -15.21 7.22 -21.88
C TYR A 300 -14.58 6.18 -20.95
N TYR A 301 -13.27 5.98 -21.05
CA TYR A 301 -12.50 5.07 -20.18
C TYR A 301 -12.40 5.63 -18.74
N LYS A 302 -12.38 4.76 -17.73
CA LYS A 302 -12.35 5.10 -16.29
C LYS A 302 -10.93 5.05 -15.70
N ASP A 303 -10.62 6.06 -14.88
CA ASP A 303 -9.34 6.37 -14.20
C ASP A 303 -9.23 5.75 -12.78
N PRO A 304 -8.08 5.82 -12.07
CA PRO A 304 -7.97 5.47 -10.64
C PRO A 304 -9.04 6.17 -9.80
N THR A 305 -9.69 5.38 -8.95
CA THR A 305 -10.93 5.80 -8.29
C THR A 305 -10.73 6.04 -6.80
N ARG A 306 -11.14 7.22 -6.28
CA ARG A 306 -11.55 7.40 -4.88
C ARG A 306 -12.93 6.77 -4.73
N GLN A 307 -13.02 5.53 -4.26
CA GLN A 307 -14.31 4.87 -4.02
C GLN A 307 -14.56 4.71 -2.52
N PRO A 308 -15.54 5.42 -1.91
CA PRO A 308 -16.25 6.65 -2.32
C PRO A 308 -15.66 7.93 -1.68
N HIS A 309 -16.36 9.08 -1.79
CA HIS A 309 -16.09 10.33 -1.04
C HIS A 309 -15.72 9.99 0.43
N LEU A 310 -14.69 10.66 0.99
CA LEU A 310 -14.09 10.35 2.30
C LEU A 310 -13.28 9.05 2.39
N ALA A 311 -12.89 8.41 1.27
CA ALA A 311 -11.91 7.32 1.32
C ALA A 311 -10.47 7.84 1.53
N ARG A 312 -9.65 7.04 2.23
CA ARG A 312 -8.18 7.24 2.34
C ARG A 312 -7.54 7.31 0.96
N VAL A 313 -6.52 8.15 0.81
CA VAL A 313 -5.67 8.20 -0.38
C VAL A 313 -4.49 7.26 -0.18
N TYR A 314 -4.27 6.36 -1.15
CA TYR A 314 -3.08 5.51 -1.19
C TYR A 314 -2.08 6.15 -2.15
N THR A 315 -0.93 6.50 -1.61
CA THR A 315 0.22 6.98 -2.38
C THR A 315 1.34 5.95 -2.29
N PHE A 316 2.41 6.18 -3.05
CA PHE A 316 3.63 5.41 -2.84
C PHE A 316 4.11 5.50 -1.38
N LEU A 317 4.04 6.69 -0.75
CA LEU A 317 4.49 6.89 0.62
C LEU A 317 3.70 6.03 1.62
N THR A 318 2.39 5.89 1.45
CA THR A 318 1.56 5.02 2.31
C THR A 318 1.86 3.53 2.12
N ASN A 319 2.41 3.15 0.97
CA ASN A 319 2.78 1.77 0.65
C ASN A 319 4.25 1.45 0.93
N LEU A 320 5.10 2.46 1.12
CA LEU A 320 6.52 2.29 1.41
C LEU A 320 6.70 1.63 2.78
N ALA A 321 7.55 0.59 2.82
CA ALA A 321 7.97 -0.05 4.06
C ALA A 321 8.52 1.00 5.03
N THR A 322 8.10 0.93 6.30
CA THR A 322 8.42 1.96 7.29
C THR A 322 9.92 2.23 7.38
N HIS A 323 10.75 1.18 7.48
CA HIS A 323 12.22 1.29 7.58
C HIS A 323 12.91 1.95 6.38
N LEU A 324 12.21 2.13 5.25
CA LEU A 324 12.73 2.86 4.10
C LEU A 324 12.43 4.36 4.13
N ARG A 325 11.49 4.81 4.97
CA ARG A 325 11.09 6.22 5.05
C ARG A 325 12.17 7.15 5.61
N PRO A 326 13.12 6.73 6.48
CA PRO A 326 14.22 7.59 6.94
C PRO A 326 15.15 8.02 5.80
N PHE A 327 15.19 7.26 4.71
CA PHE A 327 15.98 7.61 3.52
C PHE A 327 15.26 8.61 2.61
N LEU A 328 14.01 8.98 2.91
CA LEU A 328 13.28 9.97 2.13
C LEU A 328 13.77 11.39 2.43
N TYR A 329 13.89 12.19 1.38
CA TYR A 329 14.23 13.60 1.48
C TYR A 329 13.39 14.44 0.51
N HIS A 330 13.30 15.73 0.79
CA HIS A 330 12.68 16.69 -0.11
C HIS A 330 13.71 17.20 -1.12
N VAL A 331 13.42 17.18 -2.43
CA VAL A 331 14.39 17.52 -3.52
C VAL A 331 15.05 18.89 -3.42
N LYS A 332 14.45 19.84 -2.70
CA LYS A 332 15.02 21.18 -2.49
C LYS A 332 15.79 21.32 -1.18
N HIS A 333 15.72 20.32 -0.32
CA HIS A 333 16.20 20.32 1.06
C HIS A 333 16.75 18.93 1.40
N GLU A 334 17.81 18.53 0.70
CA GLU A 334 18.32 17.16 0.77
C GLU A 334 18.89 16.80 2.15
N ASP A 335 19.36 17.79 2.92
CA ASP A 335 19.95 17.58 4.24
C ASP A 335 18.92 17.61 5.38
N GLU A 336 17.67 18.01 5.11
CA GLU A 336 16.61 18.05 6.12
C GLU A 336 16.06 16.64 6.38
N VAL A 337 16.02 16.24 7.65
CA VAL A 337 15.26 15.05 8.08
C VAL A 337 13.79 15.44 8.17
N LEU A 338 12.94 14.83 7.32
CA LEU A 338 11.51 15.10 7.33
C LEU A 338 10.88 14.76 8.69
N VAL A 339 9.86 15.53 9.07
CA VAL A 339 9.13 15.34 10.33
C VAL A 339 7.76 14.75 10.02
N ASN A 340 7.39 13.69 10.73
CA ASN A 340 6.05 13.15 10.77
C ASN A 340 5.29 13.67 11.99
N LEU A 341 4.12 14.25 11.77
CA LEU A 341 3.21 14.73 12.81
C LEU A 341 2.10 13.71 13.01
N ASP A 342 2.27 12.86 14.03
CA ASP A 342 1.33 11.78 14.35
C ASP A 342 0.35 12.20 15.44
N ILE A 343 -0.95 11.91 15.25
CA ILE A 343 -1.97 12.18 16.27
C ILE A 343 -1.94 11.04 17.29
N ARG A 344 -1.59 11.35 18.54
CA ARG A 344 -1.66 10.35 19.62
C ARG A 344 -3.09 9.90 19.79
N ASN A 345 -3.28 8.59 19.90
CA ASN A 345 -4.60 8.00 20.08
C ASN A 345 -5.58 8.38 18.96
N SER A 346 -5.09 8.62 17.74
CA SER A 346 -5.87 9.08 16.59
C SER A 346 -7.22 8.40 16.44
N GLN A 347 -7.26 7.07 16.41
CA GLN A 347 -8.52 6.34 16.26
C GLN A 347 -9.50 6.56 17.42
N PRO A 348 -9.19 6.25 18.70
CA PRO A 348 -10.11 6.57 19.78
C PRO A 348 -10.37 8.09 19.93
N PHE A 349 -9.48 8.96 19.47
CA PHE A 349 -9.73 10.40 19.37
C PHE A 349 -10.80 10.73 18.32
N LEU A 350 -10.81 10.08 17.15
CA LEU A 350 -11.80 10.31 16.09
C LEU A 350 -13.25 10.04 16.57
N LEU A 351 -13.44 9.16 17.57
CA LEU A 351 -14.75 8.97 18.20
C LEU A 351 -15.26 10.25 18.88
N ASN A 352 -14.37 11.15 19.30
CA ASN A 352 -14.75 12.45 19.86
C ASN A 352 -15.51 13.32 18.86
N VAL A 353 -15.30 13.15 17.55
CA VAL A 353 -16.08 13.87 16.52
C VAL A 353 -17.54 13.44 16.56
N LEU A 354 -17.79 12.14 16.65
CA LEU A 354 -19.14 11.58 16.78
C LEU A 354 -19.78 11.95 18.13
N LEU A 355 -19.00 11.92 19.22
CA LEU A 355 -19.47 12.37 20.54
C LEU A 355 -19.78 13.87 20.56
N ASN A 356 -18.99 14.69 19.89
CA ASN A 356 -19.21 16.12 19.80
C ASN A 356 -20.56 16.41 19.13
N HIS A 357 -20.83 15.76 18.00
CA HIS A 357 -22.10 15.90 17.30
C HIS A 357 -23.29 15.35 18.11
N ARG A 358 -23.15 14.17 18.74
CA ARG A 358 -24.22 13.54 19.54
C ARG A 358 -24.71 14.41 20.71
N TYR A 359 -23.84 15.25 21.26
CA TYR A 359 -24.12 16.11 22.40
C TYR A 359 -24.04 17.61 22.04
N GLU A 360 -24.15 17.95 20.75
CA GLU A 360 -24.18 19.33 20.31
C GLU A 360 -25.38 20.06 20.94
N GLY A 361 -25.13 21.24 21.51
CA GLY A 361 -26.14 22.01 22.24
C GLY A 361 -26.60 21.41 23.58
N GLN A 362 -25.97 20.33 24.06
CA GLN A 362 -26.38 19.61 25.28
C GLN A 362 -25.23 19.44 26.27
N GLN A 363 -25.55 19.23 27.55
CA GLN A 363 -24.54 18.92 28.56
C GLN A 363 -24.02 17.48 28.36
N ARG A 364 -22.73 17.34 28.03
CA ARG A 364 -22.07 16.03 27.88
C ARG A 364 -22.04 15.25 29.20
N PRO A 365 -22.31 13.93 29.23
CA PRO A 365 -22.14 13.11 30.43
C PRO A 365 -20.71 13.10 31.00
N LYS A 366 -20.57 12.75 32.29
CA LYS A 366 -19.27 12.73 32.99
C LYS A 366 -18.26 11.78 32.34
N ASP A 367 -18.69 10.59 31.93
CA ASP A 367 -17.86 9.58 31.29
C ASP A 367 -17.44 9.99 29.87
N VAL A 368 -18.34 10.64 29.10
CA VAL A 368 -18.01 11.23 27.79
C VAL A 368 -16.91 12.28 27.92
N ARG A 369 -17.04 13.23 28.86
CA ARG A 369 -15.99 14.23 29.10
C ARG A 369 -14.67 13.60 29.55
N ARG A 370 -14.73 12.53 30.34
CA ARG A 370 -13.54 11.77 30.77
C ARG A 370 -12.87 11.09 29.57
N TYR A 371 -13.65 10.44 28.71
CA TYR A 371 -13.17 9.80 27.49
C TYR A 371 -12.48 10.79 26.56
N MET A 372 -13.17 11.90 26.24
CA MET A 372 -12.63 12.94 25.36
C MET A 372 -11.29 13.50 25.87
N ARG A 373 -11.18 13.76 27.18
CA ARG A 373 -9.92 14.23 27.78
C ARG A 373 -8.79 13.20 27.69
N LEU A 374 -9.07 11.92 27.96
CA LEU A 374 -8.07 10.85 27.91
C LEU A 374 -7.55 10.58 26.50
N THR A 375 -8.43 10.68 25.49
CA THR A 375 -8.03 10.49 24.09
C THR A 375 -7.29 11.73 23.58
N ALA A 376 -7.75 12.94 23.92
CA ALA A 376 -7.09 14.21 23.61
C ALA A 376 -5.69 14.32 24.23
N SER A 377 -5.49 13.91 25.49
CA SER A 377 -4.19 13.93 26.15
C SER A 377 -3.22 12.86 25.66
N GLY A 378 -3.68 11.89 24.86
CA GLY A 378 -2.86 10.75 24.44
C GLY A 378 -2.70 9.66 25.50
N THR A 379 -3.36 9.73 26.67
CA THR A 379 -3.13 8.81 27.80
C THR A 379 -4.17 7.67 27.91
N PHE A 380 -5.13 7.59 26.99
CA PHE A 380 -6.18 6.56 27.00
C PHE A 380 -5.62 5.13 27.05
N TYR A 381 -4.70 4.75 26.15
CA TYR A 381 -4.16 3.39 26.15
C TYR A 381 -3.35 3.07 27.41
N GLU A 382 -2.62 4.02 27.95
CA GLU A 382 -1.84 3.84 29.19
C GLU A 382 -2.75 3.53 30.38
N LEU A 383 -3.88 4.23 30.48
CA LEU A 383 -4.89 3.96 31.50
C LEU A 383 -5.45 2.53 31.34
N VAL A 384 -5.91 2.18 30.14
CA VAL A 384 -6.57 0.88 29.92
C VAL A 384 -5.56 -0.27 30.12
N ALA A 385 -4.31 -0.12 29.66
CA ALA A 385 -3.25 -1.10 29.90
C ALA A 385 -2.99 -1.30 31.40
N ARG A 386 -2.85 -0.21 32.16
CA ARG A 386 -2.61 -0.25 33.61
C ARG A 386 -3.72 -0.99 34.36
N VAL A 387 -4.98 -0.75 34.02
CA VAL A 387 -6.13 -1.38 34.69
C VAL A 387 -6.21 -2.89 34.40
N HIS A 388 -5.67 -3.34 33.26
CA HIS A 388 -5.59 -4.75 32.92
C HIS A 388 -4.25 -5.41 33.32
N GLY A 389 -3.47 -4.77 34.20
CA GLY A 389 -2.19 -5.31 34.69
C GLY A 389 -1.09 -5.36 33.63
N LEU A 390 -1.27 -4.67 32.50
CA LEU A 390 -0.29 -4.63 31.42
C LEU A 390 0.62 -3.41 31.63
N ARG A 391 1.92 -3.67 31.78
CA ARG A 391 2.93 -2.59 31.92
C ARG A 391 3.21 -1.87 30.60
N ALA A 392 2.86 -2.46 29.45
CA ALA A 392 3.06 -1.88 28.11
C ALA A 392 4.45 -1.22 27.95
N ALA A 393 5.47 -1.94 28.45
CA ALA A 393 6.84 -1.49 28.60
C ALA A 393 7.55 -1.45 27.25
N SER A 394 7.19 -2.34 26.33
CA SER A 394 7.76 -2.37 24.97
C SER A 394 6.77 -1.87 23.89
N SER A 395 7.34 -1.41 22.76
CA SER A 395 6.56 -1.04 21.57
C SER A 395 5.70 -2.19 21.02
N ARG A 396 6.15 -3.44 21.20
CA ARG A 396 5.42 -4.65 20.79
C ARG A 396 4.20 -4.88 21.67
N GLU A 397 4.37 -4.87 22.98
CA GLU A 397 3.26 -5.03 23.95
C GLU A 397 2.17 -3.98 23.72
N ARG A 398 2.57 -2.73 23.42
CA ARG A 398 1.64 -1.65 23.04
C ARG A 398 0.86 -1.99 21.77
N ARG A 399 1.51 -2.55 20.75
CA ARG A 399 0.87 -2.94 19.48
C ARG A 399 -0.13 -4.08 19.68
N GLU A 400 0.27 -5.12 20.43
CA GLU A 400 -0.60 -6.25 20.76
C GLU A 400 -1.80 -5.82 21.61
N PHE A 401 -1.56 -4.98 22.61
CA PHE A 401 -2.60 -4.41 23.44
C PHE A 401 -3.62 -3.61 22.61
N LYS A 402 -3.14 -2.72 21.72
CA LYS A 402 -4.01 -2.00 20.79
C LYS A 402 -4.85 -2.97 19.96
N SER A 403 -4.22 -3.99 19.36
CA SER A 403 -4.90 -5.00 18.56
C SER A 403 -6.00 -5.72 19.34
N ARG A 404 -5.72 -6.14 20.58
CA ARG A 404 -6.72 -6.73 21.49
C ARG A 404 -7.85 -5.75 21.80
N PHE A 405 -7.53 -4.52 22.16
CA PHE A 405 -8.51 -3.49 22.48
C PHE A 405 -9.46 -3.23 21.30
N PHE A 406 -8.92 -3.03 20.09
CA PHE A 406 -9.71 -2.85 18.88
C PHE A 406 -10.57 -4.09 18.58
N GLY A 407 -10.00 -5.29 18.71
CA GLY A 407 -10.73 -6.56 18.53
C GLY A 407 -11.73 -6.89 19.65
N SER A 408 -11.79 -6.10 20.72
CA SER A 408 -12.73 -6.29 21.83
C SER A 408 -13.76 -5.17 21.95
N VAL A 409 -13.49 -3.96 21.44
CA VAL A 409 -14.39 -2.80 21.61
C VAL A 409 -14.82 -2.20 20.28
N PHE A 410 -13.89 -1.80 19.43
CA PHE A 410 -14.17 -0.97 18.26
C PHE A 410 -14.52 -1.76 17.00
N PHE A 411 -13.79 -2.83 16.69
CA PHE A 411 -13.85 -3.53 15.41
C PHE A 411 -14.26 -5.00 15.52
N CYS A 412 -15.10 -5.29 16.50
CA CYS A 412 -15.73 -6.58 16.69
C CYS A 412 -17.26 -6.45 16.77
N LYS A 413 -17.93 -7.60 16.65
CA LYS A 413 -19.36 -7.70 16.94
C LYS A 413 -19.63 -7.48 18.43
N MET A 414 -20.86 -7.06 18.75
CA MET A 414 -21.23 -6.68 20.10
C MET A 414 -21.12 -7.83 21.11
N GLU A 415 -21.31 -9.08 20.68
CA GLU A 415 -21.19 -10.26 21.55
C GLU A 415 -19.74 -10.44 22.04
N HIS A 416 -18.75 -10.11 21.21
CA HIS A 416 -17.34 -10.17 21.62
C HIS A 416 -16.99 -9.08 22.65
N THR A 417 -17.62 -7.90 22.55
CA THR A 417 -17.45 -6.86 23.58
C THR A 417 -18.03 -7.33 24.90
N ALA A 418 -19.25 -7.87 24.90
CA ALA A 418 -19.89 -8.40 26.11
C ALA A 418 -19.13 -9.59 26.73
N GLY A 419 -18.53 -10.45 25.89
CA GLY A 419 -17.79 -11.63 26.33
C GLY A 419 -16.32 -11.38 26.74
N SER A 420 -15.78 -10.18 26.55
CA SER A 420 -14.38 -9.88 26.85
C SER A 420 -14.23 -9.04 28.13
N GLN A 421 -13.23 -9.37 28.95
CA GLN A 421 -12.93 -8.60 30.17
C GLN A 421 -12.70 -7.11 29.86
N LEU A 422 -12.03 -6.82 28.75
CA LEU A 422 -11.74 -5.45 28.30
C LEU A 422 -13.03 -4.73 27.86
N GLY A 423 -13.91 -5.42 27.14
CA GLY A 423 -15.19 -4.86 26.71
C GLY A 423 -16.14 -4.59 27.88
N GLN A 424 -16.25 -5.53 28.83
CA GLN A 424 -17.03 -5.35 30.05
C GLN A 424 -16.53 -4.16 30.90
N TRP A 425 -15.21 -4.04 31.05
CA TRP A 425 -14.61 -2.88 31.70
C TRP A 425 -14.97 -1.57 30.98
N PHE A 426 -14.88 -1.55 29.64
CA PHE A 426 -15.23 -0.38 28.84
C PHE A 426 -16.70 0.02 29.02
N MET A 427 -17.63 -0.95 28.97
CA MET A 427 -19.06 -0.73 29.19
C MET A 427 -19.35 -0.12 30.57
N LYS A 428 -18.65 -0.60 31.62
CA LYS A 428 -18.81 -0.11 32.98
C LYS A 428 -18.28 1.32 33.16
N HIS A 429 -17.14 1.65 32.55
CA HIS A 429 -16.45 2.92 32.79
C HIS A 429 -16.78 4.04 31.79
N PHE A 430 -17.30 3.68 30.61
CA PHE A 430 -17.71 4.61 29.56
C PHE A 430 -19.08 4.23 28.95
N PRO A 431 -20.15 4.12 29.76
CA PRO A 431 -21.45 3.62 29.31
C PRO A 431 -22.06 4.44 28.16
N ASN A 432 -22.00 5.78 28.22
CA ASN A 432 -22.57 6.64 27.18
C ASN A 432 -21.73 6.62 25.88
N VAL A 433 -20.43 6.38 26.01
CA VAL A 433 -19.54 6.18 24.84
C VAL A 433 -19.81 4.83 24.20
N TYR A 434 -20.01 3.79 25.01
CA TYR A 434 -20.37 2.46 24.54
C TYR A 434 -21.74 2.47 23.84
N GLU A 435 -22.72 3.21 24.35
CA GLU A 435 -24.02 3.37 23.71
C GLU A 435 -23.88 3.96 22.29
N LEU A 436 -23.06 5.00 22.12
CA LEU A 436 -22.77 5.56 20.79
C LEU A 436 -22.09 4.52 19.87
N ILE A 437 -21.14 3.74 20.40
CA ILE A 437 -20.51 2.65 19.64
C ILE A 437 -21.54 1.61 19.21
N ALA A 438 -22.42 1.18 20.12
CA ALA A 438 -23.47 0.21 19.84
C ALA A 438 -24.46 0.74 18.79
N TYR A 439 -24.88 2.00 18.93
CA TYR A 439 -25.77 2.66 17.98
C TYR A 439 -25.20 2.66 16.55
N ASN A 440 -23.91 2.96 16.39
CA ASN A 440 -23.25 2.98 15.08
C ASN A 440 -23.02 1.57 14.49
N LYS A 441 -23.03 0.53 15.34
CA LYS A 441 -22.84 -0.87 14.92
C LYS A 441 -24.12 -1.66 14.69
N ARG A 442 -25.30 -1.08 14.97
CA ARG A 442 -26.60 -1.78 14.99
C ARG A 442 -26.94 -2.50 13.69
N GLU A 443 -26.60 -1.92 12.54
CA GLU A 443 -26.87 -2.49 11.21
C GLU A 443 -25.74 -3.44 10.79
N ALA A 444 -24.49 -3.00 10.94
CA ALA A 444 -23.32 -3.82 10.69
C ALA A 444 -22.14 -3.41 11.58
N TYR A 445 -21.42 -4.39 12.12
CA TYR A 445 -20.32 -4.16 13.07
C TYR A 445 -19.17 -3.31 12.50
N HIS A 446 -19.01 -3.27 11.18
CA HIS A 446 -17.95 -2.52 10.49
C HIS A 446 -18.30 -1.06 10.23
N ASN A 447 -19.56 -0.63 10.45
CA ASN A 447 -20.02 0.72 10.16
C ASN A 447 -19.24 1.78 10.92
N LEU A 448 -19.04 1.59 12.23
CA LEU A 448 -18.23 2.49 13.06
C LEU A 448 -16.80 2.64 12.50
N ALA A 449 -16.18 1.55 12.07
CA ALA A 449 -14.84 1.57 11.51
C ALA A 449 -14.78 2.37 10.20
N ILE A 450 -15.76 2.17 9.32
CA ILE A 450 -15.87 2.90 8.05
C ILE A 450 -16.08 4.39 8.31
N GLU A 451 -16.98 4.74 9.23
CA GLU A 451 -17.27 6.13 9.56
C GLU A 451 -16.06 6.85 10.15
N MET A 452 -15.36 6.23 11.10
CA MET A 452 -14.13 6.79 11.66
C MET A 452 -13.03 6.97 10.61
N GLN A 453 -12.87 6.00 9.69
CA GLN A 453 -11.93 6.13 8.56
C GLN A 453 -12.32 7.25 7.59
N ARG A 454 -13.62 7.50 7.42
CA ARG A 454 -14.13 8.60 6.59
C ARG A 454 -13.86 9.95 7.24
N ILE A 455 -14.08 10.08 8.53
CA ILE A 455 -13.74 11.29 9.30
C ILE A 455 -12.23 11.55 9.23
N GLU A 456 -11.41 10.51 9.45
CA GLU A 456 -9.95 10.59 9.33
C GLU A 456 -9.53 11.15 7.96
N ALA A 457 -10.02 10.53 6.89
CA ALA A 457 -9.70 10.98 5.55
C ALA A 457 -10.19 12.42 5.32
N ASN A 458 -11.41 12.77 5.72
CA ASN A 458 -11.90 14.13 5.58
C ASN A 458 -10.99 15.17 6.24
N LEU A 459 -10.64 14.95 7.51
CA LEU A 459 -9.85 15.90 8.28
C LEU A 459 -8.43 16.02 7.73
N VAL A 460 -7.75 14.91 7.50
CA VAL A 460 -6.35 14.96 7.06
C VAL A 460 -6.25 15.37 5.61
N ILE A 461 -7.00 14.70 4.74
CA ILE A 461 -6.91 14.81 3.28
C ILE A 461 -7.67 16.05 2.82
N ASP A 462 -8.97 16.15 3.07
CA ASP A 462 -9.80 17.22 2.47
C ASP A 462 -9.63 18.58 3.20
N VAL A 463 -9.41 18.60 4.51
CA VAL A 463 -9.27 19.84 5.30
C VAL A 463 -7.80 20.26 5.45
N VAL A 464 -6.97 19.45 6.12
CA VAL A 464 -5.60 19.85 6.50
C VAL A 464 -4.70 20.02 5.28
N THR A 465 -4.63 19.03 4.37
CA THR A 465 -3.76 19.20 3.18
C THR A 465 -4.20 20.37 2.30
N THR A 466 -5.51 20.63 2.19
CA THR A 466 -6.02 21.79 1.45
C THR A 466 -5.59 23.11 2.08
N ALA A 467 -5.64 23.23 3.41
CA ALA A 467 -5.20 24.42 4.14
C ALA A 467 -3.68 24.67 3.97
N LEU A 468 -2.86 23.61 4.09
CA LEU A 468 -1.41 23.67 3.88
C LEU A 468 -1.04 24.09 2.46
N GLN A 469 -1.70 23.50 1.47
CA GLN A 469 -1.49 23.83 0.07
C GLN A 469 -1.88 25.27 -0.27
N THR A 470 -2.93 25.80 0.35
CA THR A 470 -3.33 27.22 0.19
C THR A 470 -2.24 28.16 0.70
N LYS A 471 -1.56 27.77 1.78
CA LYS A 471 -0.38 28.47 2.33
C LYS A 471 0.92 28.17 1.59
N LYS A 472 0.89 27.34 0.54
CA LYS A 472 2.06 26.87 -0.23
C LYS A 472 3.09 26.12 0.64
N ILE A 473 2.64 25.53 1.73
CA ILE A 473 3.46 24.65 2.58
C ILE A 473 3.43 23.26 1.97
N TRP A 474 4.60 22.66 1.77
CA TRP A 474 4.69 21.29 1.28
C TRP A 474 4.29 20.30 2.37
N CYS A 475 3.50 19.29 2.00
CA CYS A 475 3.12 18.22 2.91
C CYS A 475 2.89 16.89 2.17
N ALA A 476 3.02 15.78 2.88
CA ALA A 476 2.54 14.48 2.46
C ALA A 476 1.71 13.85 3.59
N SER A 477 0.70 13.04 3.25
CA SER A 477 -0.13 12.37 4.27
C SER A 477 0.20 10.88 4.37
N ILE A 478 0.31 10.37 5.59
CA ILE A 478 0.31 8.94 5.90
C ILE A 478 -0.87 8.67 6.85
N HIS A 479 -2.03 8.35 6.29
CA HIS A 479 -3.28 8.14 7.04
C HIS A 479 -3.64 9.33 7.94
N ASP A 480 -3.52 9.16 9.25
CA ASP A 480 -3.80 10.11 10.33
C ASP A 480 -2.63 11.05 10.65
N SER A 481 -1.53 10.98 9.90
CA SER A 481 -0.33 11.79 10.10
C SER A 481 0.04 12.62 8.87
N ILE A 482 0.70 13.75 9.12
CA ILE A 482 1.24 14.64 8.08
C ILE A 482 2.76 14.68 8.18
N VAL A 483 3.40 14.37 7.06
CA VAL A 483 4.84 14.58 6.84
C VAL A 483 5.06 15.99 6.30
N CYS A 484 6.00 16.70 6.90
CA CYS A 484 6.39 18.05 6.51
C CYS A 484 7.89 18.29 6.71
N ARG A 485 8.36 19.47 6.32
CA ARG A 485 9.73 19.91 6.59
C ARG A 485 9.86 20.40 8.04
N PRO A 486 11.05 20.27 8.67
CA PRO A 486 11.29 20.79 10.01
C PRO A 486 10.92 22.27 10.17
N GLY A 487 11.26 23.11 9.20
CA GLY A 487 10.98 24.55 9.24
C GLY A 487 9.49 24.91 9.18
N ASP A 488 8.65 23.99 8.69
CA ASP A 488 7.19 24.19 8.57
C ASP A 488 6.42 23.52 9.73
N GLN A 489 7.13 22.83 10.64
CA GLN A 489 6.54 21.94 11.66
C GLN A 489 5.46 22.63 12.51
N GLU A 490 5.76 23.81 13.04
CA GLU A 490 4.84 24.55 13.93
C GLU A 490 3.56 24.96 13.19
N ALA A 491 3.68 25.49 11.97
CA ALA A 491 2.54 25.90 11.16
C ALA A 491 1.66 24.70 10.78
N VAL A 492 2.29 23.57 10.42
CA VAL A 492 1.56 22.35 10.06
C VAL A 492 0.85 21.75 11.28
N MET A 493 1.53 21.72 12.42
CA MET A 493 0.97 21.22 13.67
C MET A 493 -0.21 22.07 14.16
N ALA A 494 -0.15 23.40 14.01
CA ALA A 494 -1.26 24.29 14.33
C ALA A 494 -2.49 23.99 13.45
N ILE A 495 -2.31 23.93 12.12
CA ILE A 495 -3.40 23.64 11.17
C ILE A 495 -4.02 22.26 11.43
N LEU A 496 -3.18 21.25 11.70
CA LEU A 496 -3.63 19.91 12.04
C LEU A 496 -4.43 19.90 13.35
N ALA A 497 -3.94 20.58 14.39
CA ALA A 497 -4.62 20.64 15.67
C ALA A 497 -5.96 21.37 15.56
N ASP A 498 -5.99 22.52 14.88
CA ASP A 498 -7.19 23.35 14.72
C ASP A 498 -8.29 22.60 13.96
N ALA A 499 -7.95 21.88 12.89
CA ALA A 499 -8.91 21.10 12.12
C ALA A 499 -9.58 20.00 12.97
N PHE A 500 -8.78 19.29 13.77
CA PHE A 500 -9.30 18.25 14.66
C PHE A 500 -10.05 18.82 15.87
N GLU A 501 -9.60 19.95 16.41
CA GLU A 501 -10.27 20.65 17.52
C GLU A 501 -11.65 21.16 17.10
N GLN A 502 -11.76 21.79 15.93
CA GLN A 502 -13.04 22.25 15.40
C GLN A 502 -14.04 21.10 15.21
N ALA A 503 -13.58 19.94 14.73
CA ALA A 503 -14.44 18.78 14.51
C ALA A 503 -14.80 18.06 15.82
N ALA A 504 -13.84 17.86 16.73
CA ALA A 504 -14.02 17.09 17.95
C ALA A 504 -14.47 17.91 19.17
N GLY A 505 -14.44 19.24 19.08
CA GLY A 505 -14.69 20.14 20.20
C GLY A 505 -13.66 20.03 21.33
N ILE A 506 -12.47 19.50 21.04
CA ILE A 506 -11.33 19.39 21.95
C ILE A 506 -10.04 19.20 21.14
N LYS A 507 -8.94 19.84 21.55
CA LYS A 507 -7.64 19.76 20.87
C LYS A 507 -6.97 18.39 21.00
N PRO A 508 -6.44 17.78 19.92
CA PRO A 508 -5.66 16.54 20.01
C PRO A 508 -4.23 16.78 20.51
N SER A 509 -3.61 15.72 21.06
CA SER A 509 -2.17 15.66 21.27
C SER A 509 -1.48 15.17 20.00
N ILE A 510 -0.63 16.02 19.43
CA ILE A 510 0.18 15.70 18.25
C ILE A 510 1.62 15.46 18.70
N LYS A 511 2.22 14.39 18.20
CA LYS A 511 3.60 14.03 18.47
C LYS A 511 4.45 14.26 17.21
N PRO A 512 5.31 15.29 17.18
CA PRO A 512 6.34 15.36 16.16
C PRO A 512 7.37 14.26 16.38
N GLU A 513 7.73 13.57 15.32
CA GLU A 513 8.87 12.66 15.31
C GLU A 513 9.58 12.70 13.95
N PRO A 514 10.89 12.40 13.90
CA PRO A 514 11.57 12.17 12.64
C PRO A 514 10.81 11.11 11.83
N LEU A 515 10.77 11.27 10.51
CA LEU A 515 10.13 10.30 9.62
C LEU A 515 10.86 8.95 9.73
N LYS A 516 10.21 8.00 10.39
CA LYS A 516 10.71 6.65 10.71
C LYS A 516 10.42 5.62 9.66
#